data_AF-S7N7I3-F1
#
_entry.id   AF-S7N7I3-F1
#
_cell.length_a   1.000
_cell.length_b   1.000
_cell.length_c   1.000
_cell.angle_alpha   90.00
_cell.angle_beta   90.00
_cell.angle_gamma   90.00
#
_symmetry.space_group_name_H-M   'P 1'
#
loop_
_entity.id
_entity.type
_entity.pdbx_description
1 polymer ?
#
loop_
_entity_poly.entity_id
_entity_poly.type
_entity_poly.pdbx_seq_one_letter_code
_entity_poly.pdbx_strand_id
1 'polypeptide(L)'
;MPVAPSSPSPSPSEITGLQSWRRHPRGQVQPLCLLPVIAITIGDEITGLQARHSGAGYSSRACGPVITIAMEDHGAVDMVGTPHRHRDQRAWPQAWRHLGTPAPDMQMLLVDFSQLLRMSHLDEIVKLANDLTDLADVCALNELAENCGKSLHTLVGEKLCSVKSLGKLAACCEKQEPERNQCFLKHKDDDLDILPLPPIDPSATCTAFHQFEQKVLGTFIYEIARRYPYFYGPELLYYTQAYKETLTECCKDAGADARLGPKLDALRKEVLRSAYRGKFKCSMLQNSGEKALQKWFISELSKRFPNADFMVISKLATDFTKVHKECCQSDMLECADDWADLTKYMCENQTSISPKLKECCNKPVLEKSHCLAEKTGDNSDDNVVANMAAKLAVVKSGTFVENKDVCKNYMEAKEDFLGKFLYEYSRRHPDYSVSLLLRLAQMYEATLEKCCATDDAQACYSKVLFKVLNSLCVAHEKSPVSDRVTKCCAESLVNRPSCFYALEVDETYVPKEFSAETFTFHADVCTLPEPEQQIKKQTALAELLKHKPKATEEQLKTVMGNFSAFFQKCCAAADKEACFAEEVLESSSF
;
A
#
# COMPACT_ATOMS: atom_id res chain seq x y z
N MET A 1 -63.35 23.48 53.25
CA MET A 1 -64.55 23.02 54.01
C MET A 1 -65.46 22.25 53.06
N PRO A 2 -66.27 21.31 53.57
CA PRO A 2 -66.39 19.95 52.99
C PRO A 2 -67.75 19.75 52.26
N VAL A 3 -68.25 18.57 51.84
CA VAL A 3 -68.38 17.24 52.48
C VAL A 3 -68.74 16.18 51.41
N ALA A 4 -68.23 14.96 51.55
CA ALA A 4 -68.82 13.72 51.02
C ALA A 4 -69.42 12.92 52.20
N PRO A 5 -70.48 12.10 52.01
CA PRO A 5 -70.31 10.70 51.58
C PRO A 5 -71.43 10.29 50.57
N SER A 6 -71.78 9.02 50.25
CA SER A 6 -71.44 7.68 50.76
C SER A 6 -71.65 6.58 49.70
N SER A 7 -70.92 5.46 49.84
CA SER A 7 -71.07 4.17 49.11
C SER A 7 -72.11 3.25 49.82
N PRO A 8 -72.46 2.01 49.35
CA PRO A 8 -71.52 0.92 49.00
C PRO A 8 -71.87 0.02 47.78
N SER A 9 -70.86 -0.75 47.34
CA SER A 9 -70.93 -1.89 46.42
C SER A 9 -70.72 -3.22 47.17
N PRO A 10 -70.70 -4.38 46.48
CA PRO A 10 -69.39 -5.01 46.24
C PRO A 10 -69.20 -5.68 44.86
N SER A 11 -67.93 -5.87 44.48
CA SER A 11 -67.42 -6.66 43.34
C SER A 11 -66.96 -8.06 43.78
N PRO A 12 -66.39 -8.90 42.89
CA PRO A 12 -64.93 -8.93 42.61
C PRO A 12 -64.61 -9.18 41.10
N SER A 13 -63.39 -9.15 40.54
CA SER A 13 -62.01 -8.81 40.96
C SER A 13 -61.15 -8.62 39.67
N GLU A 14 -60.43 -7.49 39.51
CA GLU A 14 -58.94 -7.38 39.51
C GLU A 14 -58.19 -7.83 38.22
N ILE A 15 -57.10 -7.20 37.72
CA ILE A 15 -56.32 -6.01 38.16
C ILE A 15 -55.61 -5.34 36.95
N THR A 16 -55.29 -4.05 37.06
CA THR A 16 -54.43 -3.25 36.14
C THR A 16 -53.14 -2.78 36.84
N GLY A 17 -52.04 -2.51 36.13
CA GLY A 17 -50.84 -1.88 36.71
C GLY A 17 -49.86 -1.29 35.68
N LEU A 18 -49.19 -0.17 36.02
CA LEU A 18 -48.35 0.64 35.12
C LEU A 18 -47.13 1.23 35.87
N GLN A 19 -46.03 1.48 35.14
CA GLN A 19 -44.83 2.32 35.43
C GLN A 19 -43.57 1.73 36.14
N SER A 20 -42.40 2.10 35.57
CA SER A 20 -41.18 2.63 36.24
C SER A 20 -39.87 1.80 36.42
N TRP A 21 -38.87 2.09 35.55
CA TRP A 21 -37.40 2.26 35.79
C TRP A 21 -36.38 1.08 36.01
N ARG A 22 -35.25 1.19 35.25
CA ARG A 22 -33.83 0.69 35.41
C ARG A 22 -33.37 -0.72 34.94
N ARG A 23 -32.35 -0.66 34.05
CA ARG A 23 -31.09 -1.44 33.89
C ARG A 23 -31.11 -3.00 33.70
N HIS A 24 -30.66 -3.40 32.50
CA HIS A 24 -29.76 -4.52 32.10
C HIS A 24 -29.07 -5.39 33.18
N PRO A 25 -28.67 -6.68 32.89
CA PRO A 25 -27.95 -7.04 31.64
C PRO A 25 -28.05 -8.49 31.06
N ARG A 26 -27.37 -8.68 29.90
CA ARG A 26 -26.84 -9.93 29.27
C ARG A 26 -27.82 -11.01 28.76
N GLY A 27 -27.60 -11.47 27.52
CA GLY A 27 -28.39 -12.58 26.93
C GLY A 27 -28.09 -13.05 25.50
N GLN A 28 -26.85 -12.89 25.00
CA GLN A 28 -26.30 -13.54 23.78
C GLN A 28 -26.88 -13.12 22.39
N VAL A 29 -26.00 -13.11 21.38
CA VAL A 29 -26.25 -12.64 20.00
C VAL A 29 -25.71 -13.69 19.02
N GLN A 30 -26.44 -13.93 17.92
CA GLN A 30 -25.88 -14.41 16.65
C GLN A 30 -26.65 -13.75 15.48
N PRO A 31 -25.97 -13.08 14.52
CA PRO A 31 -26.60 -12.53 13.32
C PRO A 31 -26.45 -13.47 12.11
N LEU A 32 -27.51 -13.58 11.29
CA LEU A 32 -27.38 -14.14 9.93
C LEU A 32 -26.77 -13.07 9.01
N CYS A 33 -25.74 -13.44 8.26
CA CYS A 33 -25.30 -12.69 7.09
C CYS A 33 -26.23 -12.99 5.89
N LEU A 34 -26.68 -11.95 5.19
CA LEU A 34 -27.31 -12.06 3.87
C LEU A 34 -26.48 -11.24 2.86
N LEU A 35 -25.94 -11.94 1.87
CA LEU A 35 -25.43 -11.37 0.61
C LEU A 35 -26.22 -12.01 -0.53
N PRO A 36 -26.81 -11.23 -1.47
CA PRO A 36 -27.43 -11.79 -2.65
C PRO A 36 -26.38 -12.08 -3.73
N VAL A 37 -26.17 -13.36 -4.03
CA VAL A 37 -25.50 -13.79 -5.26
C VAL A 37 -26.55 -13.88 -6.36
N ILE A 38 -26.46 -13.03 -7.38
CA ILE A 38 -27.29 -13.17 -8.59
C ILE A 38 -26.62 -14.18 -9.51
N ALA A 39 -27.23 -15.36 -9.62
CA ALA A 39 -26.84 -16.36 -10.60
C ALA A 39 -27.39 -15.99 -11.99
N ILE A 40 -26.53 -16.05 -13.02
CA ILE A 40 -26.96 -16.03 -14.42
C ILE A 40 -27.03 -17.48 -14.90
N THR A 41 -28.24 -17.95 -15.18
CA THR A 41 -28.50 -19.26 -15.77
C THR A 41 -28.16 -19.25 -17.26
N ILE A 42 -27.30 -20.18 -17.69
CA ILE A 42 -27.20 -20.57 -19.11
C ILE A 42 -27.98 -21.87 -19.27
N GLY A 43 -28.94 -21.86 -20.19
CA GLY A 43 -29.84 -22.99 -20.45
C GLY A 43 -29.24 -24.09 -21.32
N ASP A 44 -29.92 -25.23 -21.32
CA ASP A 44 -29.52 -26.49 -21.96
C ASP A 44 -29.35 -26.41 -23.50
N GLU A 45 -28.39 -27.17 -24.03
CA GLU A 45 -28.63 -28.13 -25.12
C GLU A 45 -27.41 -29.06 -25.34
N ILE A 46 -27.44 -30.26 -24.74
CA ILE A 46 -26.66 -31.42 -25.23
C ILE A 46 -27.54 -32.67 -25.19
N THR A 47 -27.96 -33.13 -26.37
CA THR A 47 -28.64 -34.42 -26.54
C THR A 47 -27.66 -35.59 -26.50
N GLY A 48 -27.88 -36.49 -25.54
CA GLY A 48 -27.78 -37.93 -25.77
C GLY A 48 -26.39 -38.59 -25.75
N LEU A 49 -26.14 -39.35 -24.68
CA LEU A 49 -25.68 -40.73 -24.81
C LEU A 49 -26.03 -41.55 -23.55
N GLN A 50 -26.49 -42.77 -23.74
CA GLN A 50 -27.11 -43.59 -22.69
C GLN A 50 -26.08 -44.32 -21.80
N ALA A 51 -26.33 -44.21 -20.49
CA ALA A 51 -26.23 -45.25 -19.46
C ALA A 51 -25.41 -46.53 -19.74
N ARG A 52 -24.53 -46.86 -18.79
CA ARG A 52 -24.46 -48.22 -18.22
C ARG A 52 -24.28 -48.19 -16.70
N HIS A 53 -25.03 -49.08 -16.04
CA HIS A 53 -25.05 -49.25 -14.58
C HIS A 53 -23.84 -50.01 -14.04
N SER A 54 -23.34 -49.57 -12.88
CA SER A 54 -23.05 -50.37 -11.68
C SER A 54 -22.34 -49.49 -10.65
N GLY A 55 -22.67 -49.46 -9.35
CA GLY A 55 -23.66 -50.21 -8.58
C GLY A 55 -23.13 -50.46 -7.16
N ALA A 56 -23.92 -50.11 -6.13
CA ALA A 56 -23.61 -50.14 -4.69
C ALA A 56 -22.52 -49.14 -4.20
N GLY A 57 -22.64 -48.48 -3.03
CA GLY A 57 -23.81 -48.32 -2.15
C GLY A 57 -23.47 -48.29 -0.66
N TYR A 58 -23.87 -47.20 0.04
CA TYR A 58 -24.01 -47.06 1.51
C TYR A 58 -22.75 -47.35 2.40
N SER A 59 -22.63 -46.90 3.66
CA SER A 59 -23.11 -45.69 4.36
C SER A 59 -22.49 -45.66 5.77
N SER A 60 -22.22 -44.46 6.29
CA SER A 60 -22.27 -44.11 7.72
C SER A 60 -21.26 -44.67 8.76
N ARG A 61 -20.69 -43.71 9.52
CA ARG A 61 -20.31 -43.73 10.96
C ARG A 61 -18.94 -44.25 11.44
N ALA A 62 -18.14 -43.26 11.86
CA ALA A 62 -17.65 -43.05 13.23
C ALA A 62 -16.29 -43.61 13.69
N CYS A 63 -15.54 -42.69 14.32
CA CYS A 63 -14.43 -42.86 15.28
C CYS A 63 -13.12 -43.52 14.81
N GLY A 64 -11.99 -42.87 15.12
CA GLY A 64 -10.63 -43.35 14.82
C GLY A 64 -10.13 -44.45 15.79
N PRO A 65 -8.82 -44.80 15.75
CA PRO A 65 -7.76 -43.81 16.00
C PRO A 65 -6.57 -43.84 15.01
N VAL A 66 -5.64 -42.90 15.23
CA VAL A 66 -4.36 -42.76 14.53
C VAL A 66 -3.46 -43.98 14.76
N ILE A 67 -2.84 -44.48 13.68
CA ILE A 67 -1.68 -45.39 13.75
C ILE A 67 -0.50 -44.69 13.08
N THR A 68 0.51 -44.35 13.86
CA THR A 68 1.82 -43.88 13.39
C THR A 68 2.65 -45.09 13.01
N ILE A 69 3.19 -45.14 11.79
CA ILE A 69 4.21 -46.12 11.40
C ILE A 69 5.51 -45.37 11.13
N ALA A 70 6.53 -45.65 11.95
CA ALA A 70 7.91 -45.30 11.68
C ALA A 70 8.61 -46.53 11.08
N MET A 71 9.44 -46.33 10.06
CA MET A 71 10.49 -47.27 9.65
C MET A 71 11.74 -46.47 9.27
N GLU A 72 12.90 -46.98 9.67
CA GLU A 72 14.18 -46.26 9.74
C GLU A 72 15.03 -46.36 8.45
N ASP A 73 16.10 -45.55 8.43
CA ASP A 73 17.04 -45.35 7.33
C ASP A 73 17.89 -46.56 6.91
N HIS A 74 18.37 -46.51 5.65
CA HIS A 74 19.73 -46.91 5.31
C HIS A 74 20.38 -45.86 4.36
N GLY A 75 21.54 -45.33 4.77
CA GLY A 75 22.29 -44.25 4.07
C GLY A 75 23.08 -44.70 2.83
N ALA A 76 24.03 -43.93 2.26
CA ALA A 76 24.63 -42.64 2.63
C ALA A 76 24.96 -41.86 1.32
N VAL A 77 25.47 -40.62 1.27
CA VAL A 77 26.79 -40.11 1.73
C VAL A 77 26.76 -38.59 1.84
N ASP A 78 27.40 -38.03 2.87
CA ASP A 78 27.53 -36.58 3.10
C ASP A 78 28.38 -35.83 2.06
N MET A 79 27.90 -34.63 1.68
CA MET A 79 28.79 -33.47 1.52
C MET A 79 28.31 -32.38 2.47
N VAL A 80 29.18 -32.03 3.43
CA VAL A 80 28.84 -31.13 4.54
C VAL A 80 28.72 -29.68 4.06
N GLY A 81 27.48 -29.25 3.83
CA GLY A 81 27.08 -27.86 3.95
C GLY A 81 26.19 -27.74 5.19
N THR A 82 26.57 -26.91 6.17
CA THR A 82 25.78 -26.70 7.39
C THR A 82 24.36 -26.26 7.04
N PRO A 83 23.30 -26.96 7.50
CA PRO A 83 21.94 -26.53 7.26
C PRO A 83 21.69 -25.17 7.92
N HIS A 84 21.22 -24.21 7.13
CA HIS A 84 20.71 -22.95 7.68
C HIS A 84 19.53 -23.26 8.60
N ARG A 85 19.73 -23.06 9.90
CA ARG A 85 18.68 -23.18 10.91
C ARG A 85 17.57 -22.16 10.57
N HIS A 86 16.32 -22.62 10.47
CA HIS A 86 15.17 -21.71 10.26
C HIS A 86 15.17 -20.62 11.34
N ARG A 87 14.95 -19.38 10.91
CA ARG A 87 15.28 -18.16 11.67
C ARG A 87 14.15 -17.65 12.58
N ASP A 88 13.01 -18.32 12.62
CA ASP A 88 11.81 -17.96 13.43
C ASP A 88 12.00 -18.11 14.96
N GLN A 89 13.25 -18.12 15.46
CA GLN A 89 13.60 -18.47 16.85
C GLN A 89 14.75 -17.63 17.44
N ARG A 90 15.02 -16.41 16.94
CA ARG A 90 15.76 -15.44 17.78
C ARG A 90 14.83 -15.03 18.93
N ALA A 91 15.21 -15.34 20.17
CA ALA A 91 14.48 -14.83 21.32
C ALA A 91 14.58 -13.30 21.33
N TRP A 92 13.52 -12.60 21.72
CA TRP A 92 13.50 -11.12 21.71
C TRP A 92 14.67 -10.44 22.46
N PRO A 93 15.34 -11.01 23.49
CA PRO A 93 16.55 -10.42 24.09
C PRO A 93 17.79 -10.48 23.18
N GLN A 94 17.78 -11.35 22.16
CA GLN A 94 18.83 -11.45 21.15
C GLN A 94 18.60 -10.48 19.99
N ALA A 95 17.34 -10.11 19.72
CA ALA A 95 16.98 -9.03 18.80
C ALA A 95 17.27 -7.64 19.40
N TRP A 96 17.20 -7.53 20.73
CA TRP A 96 17.56 -6.34 21.48
C TRP A 96 19.03 -5.93 21.26
N ARG A 97 19.28 -4.62 21.10
CA ARG A 97 20.56 -3.98 20.76
C ARG A 97 21.09 -4.26 19.34
N HIS A 98 20.30 -4.81 18.41
CA HIS A 98 20.73 -4.96 17.01
C HIS A 98 21.02 -3.63 16.29
N LEU A 99 20.41 -2.52 16.71
CA LEU A 99 20.74 -1.17 16.23
C LEU A 99 21.98 -0.55 16.94
N GLY A 100 22.72 -1.34 17.71
CA GLY A 100 24.03 -1.02 18.29
C GLY A 100 24.01 -0.34 19.66
N THR A 101 22.86 0.20 20.10
CA THR A 101 22.64 0.73 21.46
C THR A 101 21.17 0.52 21.88
N PRO A 102 20.81 0.59 23.18
CA PRO A 102 19.42 0.44 23.62
C PRO A 102 18.48 1.60 23.20
N ALA A 103 19.03 2.77 22.85
CA ALA A 103 18.23 3.97 22.63
C ALA A 103 17.32 3.92 21.38
N PRO A 104 17.78 3.43 20.20
CA PRO A 104 16.91 3.19 19.06
C PRO A 104 15.78 2.17 19.35
N ASP A 105 16.06 1.11 20.10
CA ASP A 105 15.07 0.05 20.36
C ASP A 105 13.97 0.53 21.33
N MET A 106 14.35 1.32 22.35
CA MET A 106 13.41 2.06 23.20
C MET A 106 12.56 3.04 22.38
N GLN A 107 13.14 3.73 21.40
CA GLN A 107 12.41 4.61 20.49
C GLN A 107 11.47 3.82 19.55
N MET A 108 11.83 2.62 19.12
CA MET A 108 10.93 1.73 18.36
C MET A 108 9.72 1.30 19.19
N LEU A 109 9.91 0.97 20.47
CA LEU A 109 8.80 0.70 21.41
C LEU A 109 7.94 1.95 21.63
N LEU A 110 8.55 3.14 21.73
CA LEU A 110 7.83 4.42 21.82
C LEU A 110 6.97 4.67 20.58
N VAL A 111 7.47 4.37 19.37
CA VAL A 111 6.66 4.38 18.13
C VAL A 111 5.49 3.43 18.29
N ASP A 112 5.74 2.16 18.57
CA ASP A 112 4.72 1.12 18.52
C ASP A 112 3.57 1.36 19.49
N PHE A 113 3.89 1.62 20.77
CA PHE A 113 2.89 1.97 21.77
C PHE A 113 2.12 3.25 21.40
N SER A 114 2.75 4.24 20.76
CA SER A 114 2.04 5.44 20.28
C SER A 114 1.06 5.14 19.13
N GLN A 115 1.39 4.19 18.25
CA GLN A 115 0.51 3.76 17.16
C GLN A 115 -0.67 2.90 17.64
N LEU A 116 -0.47 2.11 18.70
CA LEU A 116 -1.49 1.21 19.27
C LEU A 116 -2.39 1.93 20.30
N LEU A 117 -1.83 2.81 21.11
CA LEU A 117 -2.52 3.53 22.19
C LEU A 117 -2.67 5.03 21.86
N ARG A 118 -3.20 5.34 20.66
CA ARG A 118 -3.24 6.69 20.07
C ARG A 118 -3.85 7.80 20.96
N MET A 119 -4.66 7.46 21.96
CA MET A 119 -5.29 8.38 22.91
C MET A 119 -4.59 8.47 24.29
N SER A 120 -3.68 7.56 24.63
CA SER A 120 -2.99 7.58 25.93
C SER A 120 -1.93 8.69 25.97
N HIS A 121 -1.64 9.20 27.17
CA HIS A 121 -0.70 10.31 27.34
C HIS A 121 0.76 9.87 27.15
N LEU A 122 1.60 10.77 26.62
CA LEU A 122 3.04 10.55 26.39
C LEU A 122 3.76 9.90 27.58
N ASP A 123 3.53 10.40 28.80
CA ASP A 123 4.20 9.89 30.00
C ASP A 123 3.84 8.42 30.32
N GLU A 124 2.63 7.98 29.93
CA GLU A 124 2.22 6.57 30.05
C GLU A 124 2.90 5.72 28.96
N ILE A 125 2.94 6.19 27.71
CA ILE A 125 3.64 5.50 26.60
C ILE A 125 5.14 5.36 26.89
N VAL A 126 5.80 6.43 27.34
CA VAL A 126 7.23 6.42 27.70
C VAL A 126 7.49 5.44 28.84
N LYS A 127 6.59 5.35 29.82
CA LYS A 127 6.69 4.34 30.88
C LYS A 127 6.62 2.91 30.32
N LEU A 128 5.66 2.61 29.43
CA LEU A 128 5.55 1.26 28.83
C LEU A 128 6.81 0.88 28.03
N ALA A 129 7.38 1.83 27.29
CA ALA A 129 8.64 1.63 26.56
C ALA A 129 9.82 1.37 27.51
N ASN A 130 9.97 2.16 28.58
CA ASN A 130 11.01 1.96 29.59
C ASN A 130 10.86 0.61 30.31
N ASP A 131 9.65 0.27 30.75
CA ASP A 131 9.33 -0.99 31.43
C ASP A 131 9.75 -2.24 30.61
N LEU A 132 9.66 -2.19 29.26
CA LEU A 132 10.15 -3.26 28.38
C LEU A 132 11.65 -3.16 28.10
N THR A 133 12.19 -1.95 28.01
CA THR A 133 13.64 -1.67 27.86
C THR A 133 14.42 -2.25 29.05
N ASP A 134 13.95 -2.00 30.27
CA ASP A 134 14.54 -2.51 31.52
C ASP A 134 14.47 -4.04 31.58
N LEU A 135 13.34 -4.64 31.18
CA LEU A 135 13.21 -6.10 31.09
C LEU A 135 14.18 -6.68 30.05
N ALA A 136 14.34 -6.02 28.90
CA ALA A 136 15.23 -6.47 27.84
C ALA A 136 16.69 -6.46 28.28
N ASP A 137 17.11 -5.43 29.00
CA ASP A 137 18.45 -5.32 29.57
C ASP A 137 18.71 -6.38 30.66
N VAL A 138 17.69 -6.76 31.45
CA VAL A 138 17.76 -7.92 32.36
C VAL A 138 17.91 -9.23 31.56
N CYS A 139 17.10 -9.43 30.53
CA CYS A 139 17.13 -10.66 29.72
C CYS A 139 18.42 -10.81 28.91
N ALA A 140 19.03 -9.72 28.46
CA ALA A 140 20.33 -9.70 27.80
C ALA A 140 21.49 -10.07 28.75
N LEU A 141 21.31 -9.95 30.06
CA LEU A 141 22.26 -10.42 31.09
C LEU A 141 21.96 -11.84 31.57
N ASN A 142 20.69 -12.27 31.52
CA ASN A 142 20.25 -13.60 31.93
C ASN A 142 18.98 -14.03 31.16
N GLU A 143 19.14 -14.81 30.09
CA GLU A 143 18.03 -15.34 29.28
C GLU A 143 17.06 -16.24 30.08
N LEU A 144 17.49 -16.77 31.23
CA LEU A 144 16.67 -17.60 32.13
C LEU A 144 15.91 -16.79 33.19
N ALA A 145 16.02 -15.46 33.20
CA ALA A 145 15.25 -14.61 34.12
C ALA A 145 13.75 -14.64 33.80
N GLU A 146 12.94 -14.23 34.78
CA GLU A 146 11.48 -14.26 34.66
C GLU A 146 11.00 -13.42 33.46
N ASN A 147 10.00 -13.92 32.74
CA ASN A 147 9.42 -13.30 31.54
C ASN A 147 10.32 -13.24 30.28
N CYS A 148 11.61 -13.56 30.36
CA CYS A 148 12.53 -13.53 29.21
C CYS A 148 12.19 -14.56 28.12
N GLY A 149 11.63 -15.71 28.49
CA GLY A 149 11.16 -16.75 27.56
C GLY A 149 9.80 -16.48 26.90
N LYS A 150 9.14 -15.33 27.15
CA LYS A 150 7.89 -14.95 26.47
C LYS A 150 8.17 -14.39 25.07
N SER A 151 7.21 -14.50 24.16
CA SER A 151 7.29 -13.78 22.87
C SER A 151 7.09 -12.27 23.06
N LEU A 152 7.66 -11.47 22.16
CA LEU A 152 7.51 -10.01 22.19
C LEU A 152 6.04 -9.58 22.17
N HIS A 153 5.23 -10.16 21.27
CA HIS A 153 3.77 -9.92 21.23
C HIS A 153 3.08 -10.21 22.57
N THR A 154 3.50 -11.26 23.28
CA THR A 154 2.95 -11.57 24.61
C THR A 154 3.25 -10.44 25.60
N LEU A 155 4.51 -9.97 25.63
CA LEU A 155 4.99 -8.92 26.54
C LEU A 155 4.38 -7.54 26.20
N VAL A 156 4.37 -7.16 24.93
CA VAL A 156 3.74 -5.93 24.43
C VAL A 156 2.25 -5.95 24.75
N GLY A 157 1.54 -7.03 24.44
CA GLY A 157 0.12 -7.16 24.76
C GLY A 157 -0.19 -7.16 26.27
N GLU A 158 0.67 -7.75 27.11
CA GLU A 158 0.56 -7.63 28.57
C GLU A 158 0.75 -6.17 29.04
N LYS A 159 1.69 -5.43 28.45
CA LYS A 159 1.93 -4.01 28.75
C LYS A 159 0.80 -3.10 28.28
N LEU A 160 0.29 -3.29 27.05
CA LEU A 160 -0.92 -2.62 26.56
C LEU A 160 -2.08 -2.81 27.55
N CYS A 161 -2.29 -4.04 28.03
CA CYS A 161 -3.37 -4.38 28.95
C CYS A 161 -3.16 -3.93 30.41
N SER A 162 -1.99 -3.35 30.74
CA SER A 162 -1.74 -2.73 32.05
C SER A 162 -2.23 -1.27 32.15
N VAL A 163 -2.58 -0.66 31.01
CA VAL A 163 -3.11 0.71 30.92
C VAL A 163 -4.50 0.80 31.51
N LYS A 164 -4.72 1.78 32.40
CA LYS A 164 -5.96 1.88 33.19
C LYS A 164 -7.19 2.30 32.38
N SER A 165 -7.01 3.02 31.27
CA SER A 165 -8.09 3.69 30.54
C SER A 165 -8.09 3.36 29.04
N LEU A 166 -8.15 2.07 28.71
CA LEU A 166 -8.12 1.56 27.34
C LEU A 166 -9.38 1.84 26.50
N GLY A 167 -10.50 2.25 27.12
CA GLY A 167 -11.75 2.51 26.40
C GLY A 167 -12.21 1.29 25.58
N LYS A 168 -12.39 1.46 24.27
CA LYS A 168 -12.77 0.35 23.35
C LYS A 168 -11.74 -0.78 23.31
N LEU A 169 -10.45 -0.47 23.50
CA LEU A 169 -9.35 -1.44 23.43
C LEU A 169 -9.37 -2.46 24.58
N ALA A 170 -10.11 -2.19 25.67
CA ALA A 170 -10.20 -3.10 26.81
C ALA A 170 -10.72 -4.50 26.42
N ALA A 171 -11.61 -4.58 25.41
CA ALA A 171 -12.13 -5.86 24.90
C ALA A 171 -11.07 -6.70 24.15
N CYS A 172 -9.94 -6.11 23.74
CA CYS A 172 -8.82 -6.86 23.19
C CYS A 172 -8.06 -7.63 24.27
N CYS A 173 -8.02 -7.12 25.50
CA CYS A 173 -7.33 -7.75 26.63
C CYS A 173 -8.00 -9.03 27.17
N GLU A 174 -9.23 -9.32 26.74
CA GLU A 174 -9.92 -10.59 27.02
C GLU A 174 -9.45 -11.73 26.09
N LYS A 175 -8.58 -11.44 25.12
CA LYS A 175 -8.07 -12.38 24.10
C LYS A 175 -6.65 -12.84 24.43
N GLN A 176 -6.26 -13.99 23.89
CA GLN A 176 -4.87 -14.46 23.87
C GLN A 176 -4.20 -14.05 22.57
N GLU A 177 -2.88 -14.24 22.44
CA GLU A 177 -2.21 -14.08 21.15
C GLU A 177 -2.46 -15.28 20.24
N PRO A 178 -2.63 -15.10 18.91
CA PRO A 178 -2.46 -13.84 18.17
C PRO A 178 -3.71 -12.95 18.06
N GLU A 179 -4.88 -13.38 18.56
CA GLU A 179 -6.15 -12.63 18.41
C GLU A 179 -6.15 -11.29 19.17
N ARG A 180 -5.35 -11.16 20.23
CA ARG A 180 -5.17 -9.93 21.00
C ARG A 180 -4.46 -8.87 20.17
N ASN A 181 -3.26 -9.14 19.61
CA ASN A 181 -2.62 -8.21 18.67
C ASN A 181 -3.55 -7.85 17.50
N GLN A 182 -4.15 -8.85 16.84
CA GLN A 182 -5.11 -8.61 15.74
C GLN A 182 -6.31 -7.72 16.13
N CYS A 183 -6.72 -7.74 17.40
CA CYS A 183 -7.75 -6.85 17.90
C CYS A 183 -7.25 -5.40 18.03
N PHE A 184 -6.06 -5.18 18.61
CA PHE A 184 -5.45 -3.84 18.66
C PHE A 184 -5.18 -3.28 17.25
N LEU A 185 -4.69 -4.09 16.32
CA LEU A 185 -4.44 -3.68 14.93
C LEU A 185 -5.70 -3.15 14.22
N LYS A 186 -6.87 -3.72 14.50
CA LYS A 186 -8.15 -3.26 13.90
C LYS A 186 -8.53 -1.85 14.34
N HIS A 187 -8.08 -1.41 15.51
CA HIS A 187 -8.30 -0.07 16.03
C HIS A 187 -7.22 0.94 15.61
N LYS A 188 -6.17 0.53 14.87
CA LYS A 188 -5.18 1.49 14.34
C LYS A 188 -5.83 2.50 13.39
N ASP A 189 -6.80 2.10 12.57
CA ASP A 189 -7.53 2.99 11.65
C ASP A 189 -8.78 3.66 12.26
N ASP A 190 -9.08 3.51 13.57
CA ASP A 190 -10.21 4.21 14.21
C ASP A 190 -10.10 5.72 13.94
N ASP A 191 -11.19 6.36 13.52
CA ASP A 191 -11.26 7.81 13.47
C ASP A 191 -11.33 8.34 14.90
N LEU A 192 -10.34 9.13 15.27
CA LEU A 192 -10.09 9.61 16.62
C LEU A 192 -9.89 11.12 16.54
N ASP A 193 -10.60 11.86 17.38
CA ASP A 193 -10.53 13.31 17.51
C ASP A 193 -9.21 13.74 18.19
N ILE A 194 -8.10 13.44 17.53
CA ILE A 194 -6.74 13.84 17.92
C ILE A 194 -6.56 15.27 17.44
N LEU A 195 -6.55 16.21 18.40
CA LEU A 195 -6.38 17.63 18.13
C LEU A 195 -5.21 17.89 17.15
N PRO A 196 -5.38 18.83 16.19
CA PRO A 196 -4.30 19.27 15.31
C PRO A 196 -3.06 19.67 16.11
N LEU A 197 -1.88 19.46 15.53
CA LEU A 197 -0.65 19.98 16.11
C LEU A 197 -0.74 21.52 16.22
N PRO A 198 -0.40 22.11 17.37
CA PRO A 198 -0.38 23.56 17.50
C PRO A 198 0.65 24.17 16.55
N PRO A 199 0.49 25.45 16.14
CA PRO A 199 1.52 26.18 15.42
C PRO A 199 2.85 26.14 16.19
N ILE A 200 3.95 25.96 15.46
CA ILE A 200 5.28 25.90 16.08
C ILE A 200 5.73 27.32 16.43
N ASP A 201 5.86 27.60 17.72
CA ASP A 201 6.58 28.77 18.23
C ASP A 201 8.10 28.47 18.16
N PRO A 202 8.89 29.15 17.31
CA PRO A 202 10.29 28.80 17.13
C PRO A 202 11.14 29.11 18.37
N SER A 203 10.82 30.18 19.10
CA SER A 203 11.53 30.59 20.31
C SER A 203 11.31 29.57 21.43
N ALA A 204 10.05 29.24 21.72
CA ALA A 204 9.70 28.23 22.72
C ALA A 204 10.23 26.84 22.34
N THR A 205 10.20 26.47 21.06
CA THR A 205 10.75 25.20 20.56
C THR A 205 12.26 25.13 20.77
N CYS A 206 13.01 26.19 20.43
CA CYS A 206 14.44 26.26 20.68
C CYS A 206 14.78 26.25 22.18
N THR A 207 14.02 26.96 23.02
CA THR A 207 14.18 26.91 24.48
C THR A 207 13.96 25.51 25.02
N ALA A 208 12.88 24.84 24.61
CA ALA A 208 12.58 23.47 25.02
C ALA A 208 13.63 22.47 24.52
N PHE A 209 14.18 22.66 23.31
CA PHE A 209 15.22 21.80 22.75
C PHE A 209 16.53 21.91 23.54
N HIS A 210 16.99 23.13 23.85
CA HIS A 210 18.20 23.36 24.64
C HIS A 210 18.10 22.85 26.08
N GLN A 211 16.90 22.91 26.69
CA GLN A 211 16.69 22.46 28.07
C GLN A 211 16.37 20.96 28.18
N PHE A 212 15.65 20.40 27.21
CA PHE A 212 15.02 19.08 27.30
C PHE A 212 15.07 18.30 25.97
N GLU A 213 16.22 18.31 25.28
CA GLU A 213 16.43 17.67 23.96
C GLU A 213 15.68 16.34 23.81
N GLN A 214 15.94 15.38 24.68
CA GLN A 214 15.35 14.03 24.61
C GLN A 214 13.82 14.03 24.77
N LYS A 215 13.25 14.94 25.56
CA LYS A 215 11.80 15.12 25.69
C LYS A 215 11.19 15.72 24.43
N VAL A 216 11.89 16.65 23.77
CA VAL A 216 11.44 17.23 22.48
C VAL A 216 11.44 16.17 21.38
N LEU A 217 12.48 15.34 21.30
CA LEU A 217 12.57 14.24 20.33
C LEU A 217 11.54 13.13 20.61
N GLY A 218 11.35 12.74 21.88
CA GLY A 218 10.31 11.79 22.28
C GLY A 218 8.89 12.30 21.98
N THR A 219 8.64 13.58 22.22
CA THR A 219 7.36 14.23 21.83
C THR A 219 7.15 14.18 20.31
N PHE A 220 8.19 14.46 19.51
CA PHE A 220 8.11 14.37 18.05
C PHE A 220 7.74 12.96 17.58
N ILE A 221 8.41 11.93 18.10
CA ILE A 221 8.10 10.52 17.79
C ILE A 221 6.63 10.20 18.12
N TYR A 222 6.20 10.48 19.36
CA TYR A 222 4.85 10.17 19.84
C TYR A 222 3.76 10.90 19.04
N GLU A 223 3.90 12.20 18.81
CA GLU A 223 2.87 12.98 18.12
C GLU A 223 2.75 12.64 16.62
N ILE A 224 3.83 12.20 15.97
CA ILE A 224 3.77 11.68 14.60
C ILE A 224 3.18 10.26 14.59
N ALA A 225 3.70 9.34 15.41
CA ALA A 225 3.26 7.95 15.44
C ALA A 225 1.76 7.79 15.76
N ARG A 226 1.22 8.54 16.74
CA ARG A 226 -0.21 8.47 17.09
C ARG A 226 -1.16 9.03 16.02
N ARG A 227 -0.68 9.93 15.15
CA ARG A 227 -1.46 10.48 14.01
C ARG A 227 -1.31 9.63 12.75
N TYR A 228 -0.19 8.93 12.59
CA TYR A 228 0.10 8.06 11.46
C TYR A 228 0.40 6.65 11.97
N PRO A 229 -0.62 5.85 12.33
CA PRO A 229 -0.47 4.56 13.01
C PRO A 229 0.11 3.43 12.15
N TYR A 230 0.47 3.73 10.90
CA TYR A 230 1.20 2.89 9.96
C TYR A 230 2.50 3.56 9.48
N PHE A 231 3.03 4.53 10.23
CA PHE A 231 4.36 5.09 9.95
C PHE A 231 5.40 4.01 10.17
N TYR A 232 6.29 3.82 9.20
CA TYR A 232 7.36 2.84 9.31
C TYR A 232 8.41 3.30 10.35
N GLY A 233 8.53 2.56 11.46
CA GLY A 233 9.28 3.00 12.65
C GLY A 233 10.72 3.48 12.39
N PRO A 234 11.57 2.72 11.67
CA PRO A 234 12.94 3.13 11.36
C PRO A 234 13.04 4.44 10.55
N GLU A 235 12.09 4.70 9.63
CA GLU A 235 12.00 5.99 8.94
C GLU A 235 11.63 7.13 9.89
N LEU A 236 10.77 6.88 10.89
CA LEU A 236 10.45 7.90 11.90
C LEU A 236 11.67 8.23 12.77
N LEU A 237 12.53 7.26 13.07
CA LEU A 237 13.79 7.51 13.77
C LEU A 237 14.75 8.34 12.90
N TYR A 238 14.84 8.05 11.59
CA TYR A 238 15.59 8.88 10.64
C TYR A 238 15.07 10.33 10.60
N TYR A 239 13.76 10.54 10.47
CA TYR A 239 13.19 11.89 10.49
C TYR A 239 13.32 12.59 11.86
N THR A 240 13.42 11.83 12.96
CA THR A 240 13.73 12.38 14.29
C THR A 240 15.17 12.87 14.36
N GLN A 241 16.13 12.18 13.73
CA GLN A 241 17.49 12.68 13.55
C GLN A 241 17.52 13.95 12.68
N ALA A 242 16.83 13.98 11.55
CA ALA A 242 16.73 15.16 10.69
C ALA A 242 16.07 16.37 11.40
N TYR A 243 15.08 16.10 12.28
CA TYR A 243 14.48 17.12 13.15
C TYR A 243 15.49 17.65 14.18
N LYS A 244 16.24 16.77 14.85
CA LYS A 244 17.33 17.14 15.77
C LYS A 244 18.37 18.01 15.07
N GLU A 245 18.81 17.63 13.87
CA GLU A 245 19.79 18.38 13.08
C GLU A 245 19.26 19.76 12.69
N THR A 246 18.01 19.85 12.25
CA THR A 246 17.33 21.12 11.91
C THR A 246 17.28 22.06 13.12
N LEU A 247 16.91 21.56 14.30
CA LEU A 247 16.91 22.34 15.55
C LEU A 247 18.33 22.74 15.96
N THR A 248 19.28 21.81 15.91
CA THR A 248 20.70 22.05 16.22
C THR A 248 21.31 23.12 15.31
N GLU A 249 20.87 23.24 14.06
CA GLU A 249 21.30 24.29 13.15
C GLU A 249 20.61 25.63 13.43
N CYS A 250 19.27 25.64 13.55
CA CYS A 250 18.48 26.87 13.61
C CYS A 250 18.50 27.56 14.98
N CYS A 251 18.68 26.80 16.07
CA CYS A 251 18.58 27.30 17.44
C CYS A 251 19.91 27.81 18.04
N LYS A 252 20.99 27.90 17.25
CA LYS A 252 22.33 28.33 17.72
C LYS A 252 22.42 29.81 18.08
N ASP A 253 21.73 30.67 17.31
CA ASP A 253 21.87 32.13 17.37
C ASP A 253 20.51 32.83 17.30
N ALA A 254 20.50 34.15 17.50
CA ALA A 254 19.33 34.99 17.23
C ALA A 254 18.80 34.82 15.79
N GLY A 255 17.49 34.99 15.59
CA GLY A 255 16.83 34.77 14.29
C GLY A 255 16.48 33.30 14.01
N ALA A 256 16.16 32.53 15.05
CA ALA A 256 15.57 31.19 14.90
C ALA A 256 14.24 31.24 14.12
N ASP A 257 13.41 32.28 14.37
CA ASP A 257 12.06 32.41 13.80
C ASP A 257 12.04 32.43 12.26
N ALA A 258 13.02 33.11 11.65
CA ALA A 258 13.14 33.21 10.19
C ALA A 258 13.72 31.95 9.52
N ARG A 259 14.46 31.12 10.27
CA ARG A 259 15.16 29.94 9.74
C ARG A 259 14.40 28.64 9.95
N LEU A 260 13.76 28.49 11.12
CA LEU A 260 13.18 27.24 11.55
C LEU A 260 11.91 26.87 10.77
N GLY A 261 10.99 27.83 10.59
CA GLY A 261 9.70 27.60 9.91
C GLY A 261 9.84 26.92 8.55
N PRO A 262 10.57 27.52 7.57
CA PRO A 262 10.74 26.93 6.23
C PRO A 262 11.37 25.54 6.23
N LYS A 263 12.32 25.26 7.14
CA LYS A 263 12.96 23.93 7.26
C LYS A 263 12.01 22.90 7.87
N LEU A 264 11.23 23.27 8.88
CA LEU A 264 10.23 22.38 9.47
C LEU A 264 9.06 22.12 8.52
N ASP A 265 8.65 23.09 7.69
CA ASP A 265 7.65 22.88 6.64
C ASP A 265 8.15 21.94 5.54
N ALA A 266 9.43 22.04 5.15
CA ALA A 266 10.06 21.08 4.24
C ALA A 266 10.11 19.68 4.85
N LEU A 267 10.62 19.55 6.08
CA LEU A 267 10.68 18.27 6.81
C LEU A 267 9.28 17.65 6.98
N ARG A 268 8.26 18.47 7.32
CA ARG A 268 6.87 18.04 7.45
C ARG A 268 6.33 17.44 6.16
N LYS A 269 6.65 18.00 4.99
CA LYS A 269 6.23 17.43 3.69
C LYS A 269 6.86 16.06 3.45
N GLU A 270 8.12 15.86 3.80
CA GLU A 270 8.80 14.56 3.70
C GLU A 270 8.22 13.52 4.67
N VAL A 271 8.05 13.89 5.94
CA VAL A 271 7.41 13.06 6.97
C VAL A 271 6.00 12.63 6.54
N LEU A 272 5.18 13.55 6.02
CA LEU A 272 3.85 13.24 5.50
C LEU A 272 3.92 12.28 4.29
N ARG A 273 4.86 12.47 3.36
CA ARG A 273 5.04 11.57 2.22
C ARG A 273 5.39 10.16 2.66
N SER A 274 6.28 10.01 3.65
CA SER A 274 6.66 8.71 4.22
C SER A 274 5.48 8.05 4.95
N ALA A 275 4.72 8.83 5.74
CA ALA A 275 3.49 8.37 6.40
C ALA A 275 2.45 7.80 5.42
N TYR A 276 2.17 8.51 4.32
CA TYR A 276 1.23 8.05 3.29
C TYR A 276 1.75 6.83 2.52
N ARG A 277 3.07 6.73 2.28
CA ARG A 277 3.70 5.53 1.70
C ARG A 277 3.57 4.31 2.62
N GLY A 278 3.75 4.49 3.93
CA GLY A 278 3.51 3.45 4.94
C GLY A 278 2.06 2.97 4.92
N LYS A 279 1.11 3.89 5.07
CA LYS A 279 -0.34 3.57 5.04
C LYS A 279 -0.77 2.91 3.72
N PHE A 280 -0.25 3.34 2.58
CA PHE A 280 -0.53 2.71 1.28
C PHE A 280 -0.13 1.22 1.26
N LYS A 281 1.07 0.88 1.72
CA LYS A 281 1.57 -0.51 1.72
C LYS A 281 0.79 -1.38 2.71
N CYS A 282 0.48 -0.87 3.91
CA CYS A 282 -0.35 -1.60 4.87
C CYS A 282 -1.79 -1.81 4.37
N SER A 283 -2.39 -0.78 3.75
CA SER A 283 -3.71 -0.89 3.12
C SER A 283 -3.71 -1.90 1.97
N MET A 284 -2.66 -1.93 1.14
CA MET A 284 -2.51 -2.94 0.08
C MET A 284 -2.40 -4.37 0.65
N LEU A 285 -1.62 -4.55 1.73
CA LEU A 285 -1.48 -5.83 2.40
C LEU A 285 -2.81 -6.31 3.01
N GLN A 286 -3.55 -5.42 3.68
CA GLN A 286 -4.83 -5.73 4.33
C GLN A 286 -5.95 -6.02 3.32
N ASN A 287 -6.05 -5.24 2.25
CA ASN A 287 -7.16 -5.31 1.30
C ASN A 287 -6.92 -6.25 0.12
N SER A 288 -5.66 -6.44 -0.29
CA SER A 288 -5.28 -7.21 -1.50
C SER A 288 -4.33 -8.39 -1.21
N GLY A 289 -3.83 -8.51 0.03
CA GLY A 289 -2.97 -9.59 0.46
C GLY A 289 -1.50 -9.45 0.06
N GLU A 290 -0.68 -10.33 0.65
CA GLU A 290 0.78 -10.34 0.54
C GLU A 290 1.29 -10.45 -0.91
N LYS A 291 0.65 -11.31 -1.72
CA LYS A 291 0.98 -11.46 -3.15
C LYS A 291 0.78 -10.18 -3.96
N ALA A 292 -0.20 -9.34 -3.61
CA ALA A 292 -0.42 -8.08 -4.31
C ALA A 292 0.68 -7.06 -3.98
N LEU A 293 1.10 -7.00 -2.71
CA LEU A 293 2.21 -6.16 -2.27
C LEU A 293 3.55 -6.64 -2.89
N GLN A 294 3.78 -7.95 -2.96
CA GLN A 294 4.95 -8.53 -3.63
C GLN A 294 4.98 -8.19 -5.13
N LYS A 295 3.85 -8.30 -5.84
CA LYS A 295 3.74 -7.88 -7.27
C LYS A 295 3.95 -6.35 -7.43
N TRP A 296 3.49 -5.54 -6.47
CA TRP A 296 3.79 -4.10 -6.44
C TRP A 296 5.31 -3.85 -6.29
N PHE A 297 5.98 -4.54 -5.36
CA PHE A 297 7.43 -4.43 -5.18
C PHE A 297 8.22 -4.94 -6.39
N ILE A 298 7.83 -6.05 -7.03
CA ILE A 298 8.44 -6.50 -8.29
C ILE A 298 8.38 -5.36 -9.31
N SER A 299 7.23 -4.71 -9.47
CA SER A 299 7.05 -3.60 -10.41
C SER A 299 7.95 -2.42 -10.07
N GLU A 300 7.87 -1.92 -8.83
CA GLU A 300 8.60 -0.73 -8.38
C GLU A 300 10.12 -0.96 -8.43
N LEU A 301 10.61 -2.09 -7.91
CA LEU A 301 12.02 -2.44 -7.90
C LEU A 301 12.57 -2.67 -9.31
N SER A 302 11.78 -3.24 -10.23
CA SER A 302 12.19 -3.40 -11.64
C SER A 302 12.36 -2.06 -12.35
N LYS A 303 11.45 -1.10 -12.12
CA LYS A 303 11.57 0.27 -12.64
C LYS A 303 12.78 0.99 -12.06
N ARG A 304 13.01 0.78 -10.76
CA ARG A 304 14.03 1.45 -9.97
C ARG A 304 15.43 0.91 -10.24
N PHE A 305 15.57 -0.39 -10.45
CA PHE A 305 16.83 -1.09 -10.69
C PHE A 305 16.75 -1.88 -12.01
N PRO A 306 16.61 -1.21 -13.17
CA PRO A 306 16.29 -1.85 -14.44
C PRO A 306 17.37 -2.78 -14.98
N ASN A 307 18.57 -2.79 -14.38
CA ASN A 307 19.69 -3.66 -14.77
C ASN A 307 19.85 -4.89 -13.87
N ALA A 308 19.20 -4.93 -12.70
CA ALA A 308 19.22 -6.08 -11.82
C ALA A 308 18.46 -7.26 -12.46
N ASP A 309 18.91 -8.48 -12.20
CA ASP A 309 18.24 -9.68 -12.74
C ASP A 309 16.94 -10.02 -11.99
N PHE A 310 16.11 -10.88 -12.58
CA PHE A 310 14.82 -11.25 -12.02
C PHE A 310 14.92 -11.93 -10.65
N MET A 311 15.96 -12.73 -10.38
CA MET A 311 16.11 -13.43 -9.11
C MET A 311 16.47 -12.45 -8.00
N VAL A 312 17.35 -11.48 -8.28
CA VAL A 312 17.67 -10.37 -7.36
C VAL A 312 16.42 -9.52 -7.10
N ILE A 313 15.67 -9.12 -8.13
CA ILE A 313 14.43 -8.35 -7.97
C ILE A 313 13.36 -9.14 -7.20
N SER A 314 13.19 -10.43 -7.50
CA SER A 314 12.19 -11.29 -6.84
C SER A 314 12.53 -11.52 -5.37
N LYS A 315 13.81 -11.76 -5.04
CA LYS A 315 14.27 -11.84 -3.65
C LYS A 315 14.03 -10.51 -2.92
N LEU A 316 14.48 -9.39 -3.48
CA LEU A 316 14.23 -8.08 -2.87
C LEU A 316 12.73 -7.84 -2.67
N ALA A 317 11.88 -8.10 -3.66
CA ALA A 317 10.44 -7.92 -3.53
C ALA A 317 9.83 -8.80 -2.42
N THR A 318 10.38 -10.00 -2.19
CA THR A 318 9.99 -10.90 -1.11
C THR A 318 10.42 -10.35 0.25
N ASP A 319 11.69 -9.98 0.40
CA ASP A 319 12.24 -9.41 1.64
C ASP A 319 11.53 -8.09 2.01
N PHE A 320 11.35 -7.19 1.05
CA PHE A 320 10.58 -5.95 1.23
C PHE A 320 9.13 -6.23 1.65
N THR A 321 8.52 -7.31 1.15
CA THR A 321 7.15 -7.70 1.54
C THR A 321 7.11 -8.26 2.97
N LYS A 322 8.09 -9.07 3.38
CA LYS A 322 8.23 -9.61 4.75
C LYS A 322 8.36 -8.49 5.77
N VAL A 323 9.33 -7.59 5.57
CA VAL A 323 9.51 -6.39 6.43
C VAL A 323 8.20 -5.61 6.56
N HIS A 324 7.57 -5.22 5.44
CA HIS A 324 6.37 -4.40 5.53
C HIS A 324 5.20 -5.13 6.20
N LYS A 325 5.10 -6.46 6.05
CA LYS A 325 4.10 -7.27 6.77
C LYS A 325 4.29 -7.20 8.28
N GLU A 326 5.52 -7.39 8.77
CA GLU A 326 5.86 -7.28 10.20
C GLU A 326 5.56 -5.88 10.74
N CYS A 327 6.01 -4.83 10.05
CA CYS A 327 5.78 -3.44 10.46
C CYS A 327 4.28 -3.09 10.50
N CYS A 328 3.50 -3.53 9.51
CA CYS A 328 2.04 -3.33 9.48
C CYS A 328 1.29 -4.16 10.54
N GLN A 329 1.92 -5.23 11.06
CA GLN A 329 1.43 -6.06 12.16
C GLN A 329 1.91 -5.61 13.54
N SER A 330 2.56 -4.44 13.62
CA SER A 330 3.14 -3.88 14.86
C SER A 330 4.26 -4.72 15.46
N ASP A 331 4.88 -5.60 14.66
CA ASP A 331 6.08 -6.33 15.08
C ASP A 331 7.32 -5.46 14.83
N MET A 332 7.39 -4.31 15.51
CA MET A 332 8.33 -3.23 15.16
C MET A 332 9.80 -3.61 15.36
N LEU A 333 10.13 -4.54 16.27
CA LEU A 333 11.51 -4.99 16.47
C LEU A 333 11.93 -6.01 15.39
N GLU A 334 11.09 -7.00 15.06
CA GLU A 334 11.36 -7.93 13.94
C GLU A 334 11.46 -7.15 12.62
N CYS A 335 10.48 -6.28 12.35
CA CYS A 335 10.46 -5.30 11.25
C CYS A 335 11.77 -4.50 11.11
N ALA A 336 12.45 -4.17 12.21
CA ALA A 336 13.71 -3.42 12.19
C ALA A 336 14.93 -4.32 11.94
N ASP A 337 14.97 -5.52 12.51
CA ASP A 337 16.05 -6.50 12.32
C ASP A 337 16.03 -7.09 10.89
N ASP A 338 14.86 -7.48 10.40
CA ASP A 338 14.68 -8.02 9.05
C ASP A 338 14.97 -6.95 7.98
N TRP A 339 14.67 -5.68 8.28
CA TRP A 339 15.13 -4.55 7.48
C TRP A 339 16.65 -4.34 7.55
N ALA A 340 17.27 -4.50 8.72
CA ALA A 340 18.72 -4.42 8.84
C ALA A 340 19.41 -5.49 7.97
N ASP A 341 18.89 -6.72 7.96
CA ASP A 341 19.37 -7.80 7.09
C ASP A 341 19.08 -7.53 5.60
N LEU A 342 17.94 -6.92 5.24
CA LEU A 342 17.65 -6.47 3.87
C LEU A 342 18.64 -5.37 3.41
N THR A 343 18.90 -4.34 4.23
CA THR A 343 19.88 -3.30 3.88
C THR A 343 21.30 -3.84 3.78
N LYS A 344 21.66 -4.84 4.60
CA LYS A 344 22.92 -5.58 4.50
C LYS A 344 23.00 -6.33 3.17
N TYR A 345 21.97 -7.12 2.83
CA TYR A 345 21.90 -7.84 1.55
C TYR A 345 22.03 -6.89 0.35
N MET A 346 21.33 -5.75 0.37
CA MET A 346 21.41 -4.72 -0.69
C MET A 346 22.84 -4.15 -0.85
N CYS A 347 23.60 -4.03 0.23
CA CYS A 347 24.97 -3.51 0.19
C CYS A 347 26.00 -4.56 -0.21
N GLU A 348 25.83 -5.81 0.23
CA GLU A 348 26.67 -6.94 -0.20
C GLU A 348 26.47 -7.24 -1.70
N ASN A 349 25.27 -7.03 -2.22
CA ASN A 349 24.89 -7.29 -3.62
C ASN A 349 24.77 -6.00 -4.46
N GLN A 350 25.33 -4.89 -4.00
CA GLN A 350 25.17 -3.56 -4.61
C GLN A 350 25.51 -3.53 -6.10
N THR A 351 26.55 -4.26 -6.55
CA THR A 351 26.95 -4.30 -7.97
C THR A 351 25.93 -5.00 -8.86
N SER A 352 25.20 -5.98 -8.32
CA SER A 352 24.14 -6.72 -9.03
C SER A 352 22.80 -5.98 -9.02
N ILE A 353 22.60 -5.05 -8.07
CA ILE A 353 21.37 -4.26 -7.95
C ILE A 353 21.51 -2.91 -8.67
N SER A 354 22.46 -2.08 -8.22
CA SER A 354 22.84 -0.83 -8.87
C SER A 354 24.13 -0.27 -8.25
N PRO A 355 25.14 0.13 -9.05
CA PRO A 355 26.37 0.73 -8.52
C PRO A 355 26.13 2.02 -7.71
N LYS A 356 24.98 2.68 -7.91
CA LYS A 356 24.55 3.86 -7.15
C LYS A 356 24.22 3.57 -5.68
N LEU A 357 24.07 2.31 -5.26
CA LEU A 357 23.87 1.99 -3.84
C LEU A 357 25.15 2.22 -3.00
N LYS A 358 26.32 2.32 -3.63
CA LYS A 358 27.62 2.51 -2.95
C LYS A 358 27.69 3.78 -2.10
N GLU A 359 27.00 4.85 -2.49
CA GLU A 359 26.93 6.08 -1.69
C GLU A 359 26.03 5.95 -0.45
N CYS A 360 25.07 5.01 -0.46
CA CYS A 360 24.23 4.71 0.70
C CYS A 360 24.95 3.79 1.68
N CYS A 361 25.65 2.77 1.19
CA CYS A 361 26.17 1.67 2.02
C CYS A 361 27.23 2.06 3.05
N ASN A 362 27.89 3.21 2.87
CA ASN A 362 28.89 3.75 3.81
C ASN A 362 28.29 4.69 4.87
N LYS A 363 26.96 4.88 4.91
CA LYS A 363 26.28 5.78 5.85
C LYS A 363 25.97 5.11 7.20
N PRO A 364 25.73 5.88 8.28
CA PRO A 364 25.16 5.39 9.54
C PRO A 364 23.84 4.63 9.33
N VAL A 365 23.45 3.75 10.27
CA VAL A 365 22.38 2.76 10.06
C VAL A 365 21.05 3.35 9.57
N LEU A 366 20.57 4.44 10.19
CA LEU A 366 19.31 5.10 9.81
C LEU A 366 19.43 5.83 8.46
N GLU A 367 20.49 6.61 8.26
CA GLU A 367 20.76 7.28 6.98
C GLU A 367 20.96 6.31 5.81
N LYS A 368 21.65 5.18 6.05
CA LYS A 368 21.84 4.09 5.10
C LYS A 368 20.49 3.49 4.72
N SER A 369 19.65 3.23 5.72
CA SER A 369 18.28 2.73 5.53
C SER A 369 17.46 3.66 4.66
N HIS A 370 17.38 4.95 5.02
CA HIS A 370 16.64 5.96 4.26
C HIS A 370 17.18 6.12 2.84
N CYS A 371 18.52 6.20 2.69
CA CYS A 371 19.16 6.27 1.38
C CYS A 371 18.81 5.03 0.54
N LEU A 372 18.95 3.82 1.06
CA LEU A 372 18.56 2.59 0.36
C LEU A 372 17.04 2.50 0.09
N ALA A 373 16.20 3.15 0.89
CA ALA A 373 14.75 3.22 0.67
C ALA A 373 14.36 4.19 -0.47
N GLU A 374 15.06 5.33 -0.63
CA GLU A 374 14.73 6.38 -1.60
C GLU A 374 15.60 6.40 -2.87
N LYS A 375 16.82 5.83 -2.84
CA LYS A 375 17.80 5.91 -3.94
C LYS A 375 17.28 5.29 -5.24
N THR A 376 16.97 6.11 -6.23
CA THR A 376 16.73 5.64 -7.61
C THR A 376 17.98 4.96 -8.15
N GLY A 377 17.81 3.90 -8.93
CA GLY A 377 18.92 3.24 -9.62
C GLY A 377 19.43 4.06 -10.80
N ASP A 378 19.99 3.37 -11.79
CA ASP A 378 20.81 4.05 -12.78
C ASP A 378 20.03 4.61 -13.97
N ASN A 379 19.53 5.83 -13.80
CA ASN A 379 18.97 6.67 -14.88
C ASN A 379 20.05 7.45 -15.66
N SER A 380 21.28 6.95 -15.81
CA SER A 380 22.28 7.59 -16.69
C SER A 380 21.81 7.60 -18.15
N ASP A 381 22.31 8.53 -18.96
CA ASP A 381 21.91 8.63 -20.37
C ASP A 381 22.18 7.32 -21.14
N ASP A 382 23.26 6.61 -20.84
CA ASP A 382 23.56 5.28 -21.38
C ASP A 382 22.47 4.25 -21.03
N ASN A 383 21.95 4.28 -19.80
CA ASN A 383 20.84 3.42 -19.37
C ASN A 383 19.49 3.90 -19.90
N VAL A 384 19.29 5.20 -20.11
CA VAL A 384 18.10 5.71 -20.79
C VAL A 384 18.11 5.26 -22.25
N VAL A 385 19.24 5.34 -22.95
CA VAL A 385 19.40 4.85 -24.33
C VAL A 385 19.29 3.33 -24.41
N ALA A 386 19.89 2.57 -23.48
CA ALA A 386 19.73 1.11 -23.41
C ALA A 386 18.28 0.71 -23.10
N ASN A 387 17.60 1.39 -22.17
CA ASN A 387 16.18 1.18 -21.90
C ASN A 387 15.29 1.66 -23.05
N MET A 388 15.68 2.68 -23.82
CA MET A 388 14.95 3.16 -24.99
C MET A 388 15.11 2.19 -26.16
N ALA A 389 16.29 1.61 -26.37
CA ALA A 389 16.51 0.50 -27.28
C ALA A 389 15.75 -0.76 -26.83
N ALA A 390 15.68 -1.04 -25.52
CA ALA A 390 14.89 -2.13 -24.96
C ALA A 390 13.37 -1.89 -25.04
N LYS A 391 12.90 -0.63 -24.94
CA LYS A 391 11.52 -0.19 -25.25
C LYS A 391 11.21 -0.41 -26.72
N LEU A 392 12.11 -0.02 -27.62
CA LEU A 392 11.99 -0.22 -29.06
C LEU A 392 12.01 -1.72 -29.44
N ALA A 393 12.67 -2.55 -28.63
CA ALA A 393 12.62 -4.00 -28.71
C ALA A 393 11.31 -4.61 -28.16
N VAL A 394 10.39 -3.83 -27.58
CA VAL A 394 9.02 -4.28 -27.21
C VAL A 394 8.12 -4.29 -28.45
N VAL A 395 8.49 -5.07 -29.48
CA VAL A 395 7.67 -6.20 -30.00
C VAL A 395 8.57 -7.31 -30.58
N LYS A 396 9.64 -7.71 -29.86
CA LYS A 396 10.46 -8.91 -30.16
C LYS A 396 10.78 -9.72 -28.91
N SER A 397 9.78 -9.87 -28.03
CA SER A 397 9.85 -10.88 -26.97
C SER A 397 9.33 -12.23 -27.50
N GLY A 398 10.29 -13.05 -27.94
CA GLY A 398 10.14 -14.49 -28.17
C GLY A 398 9.82 -15.30 -26.92
N THR A 399 9.16 -14.71 -25.91
CA THR A 399 8.91 -15.30 -24.59
C THR A 399 7.46 -15.15 -24.14
N PHE A 400 6.84 -13.98 -24.34
CA PHE A 400 5.48 -13.69 -23.84
C PHE A 400 4.40 -13.57 -24.95
N VAL A 401 4.80 -13.48 -26.23
CA VAL A 401 3.87 -13.30 -27.37
C VAL A 401 4.21 -14.22 -28.53
N GLU A 402 5.48 -14.30 -28.94
CA GLU A 402 5.86 -15.10 -30.12
C GLU A 402 6.23 -16.55 -29.76
N ASN A 403 6.42 -16.86 -28.48
CA ASN A 403 6.75 -18.20 -28.01
C ASN A 403 5.54 -19.12 -28.03
N LYS A 404 5.69 -20.33 -28.56
CA LYS A 404 4.62 -21.34 -28.52
C LYS A 404 4.39 -21.92 -27.12
N ASP A 405 5.43 -21.92 -26.29
CA ASP A 405 5.40 -22.43 -24.92
C ASP A 405 4.79 -21.45 -23.90
N VAL A 406 4.25 -20.28 -24.30
CA VAL A 406 3.59 -19.33 -23.36
C VAL A 406 2.57 -20.05 -22.47
N CYS A 407 1.68 -20.84 -23.07
CA CYS A 407 0.63 -21.54 -22.33
C CYS A 407 1.19 -22.67 -21.44
N LYS A 408 2.23 -23.37 -21.91
CA LYS A 408 2.93 -24.38 -21.11
C LYS A 408 3.56 -23.74 -19.87
N ASN A 409 4.38 -22.71 -20.07
CA ASN A 409 5.05 -21.98 -18.99
C ASN A 409 4.05 -21.35 -18.00
N TYR A 410 2.93 -20.84 -18.51
CA TYR A 410 1.83 -20.31 -17.68
C TYR A 410 1.12 -21.39 -16.86
N MET A 411 0.89 -22.59 -17.41
CA MET A 411 0.24 -23.69 -16.69
C MET A 411 1.19 -24.38 -15.69
N GLU A 412 2.46 -24.57 -16.05
CA GLU A 412 3.46 -25.22 -15.19
C GLU A 412 3.95 -24.30 -14.06
N ALA A 413 4.08 -23.00 -14.31
CA ALA A 413 4.70 -22.04 -13.39
C ALA A 413 4.01 -20.65 -13.38
N LYS A 414 2.68 -20.62 -13.21
CA LYS A 414 1.83 -19.42 -13.32
C LYS A 414 2.40 -18.17 -12.64
N GLU A 415 2.75 -18.25 -11.35
CA GLU A 415 3.19 -17.08 -10.57
C GLU A 415 4.57 -16.58 -11.02
N ASP A 416 5.53 -17.48 -11.25
CA ASP A 416 6.87 -17.13 -11.74
C ASP A 416 6.82 -16.53 -13.16
N PHE A 417 5.96 -17.07 -14.02
CA PHE A 417 5.79 -16.59 -15.39
C PHE A 417 5.18 -15.18 -15.41
N LEU A 418 4.14 -14.93 -14.60
CA LEU A 418 3.55 -13.60 -14.45
C LEU A 418 4.49 -12.62 -13.72
N GLY A 419 5.29 -13.09 -12.76
CA GLY A 419 6.34 -12.32 -12.11
C GLY A 419 7.40 -11.86 -13.10
N LYS A 420 7.88 -12.76 -13.97
CA LYS A 420 8.81 -12.45 -15.06
C LYS A 420 8.21 -11.48 -16.09
N PHE A 421 6.95 -11.67 -16.48
CA PHE A 421 6.23 -10.72 -17.34
C PHE A 421 6.23 -9.32 -16.71
N LEU A 422 5.83 -9.22 -15.43
CA LEU A 422 5.73 -7.96 -14.72
C LEU A 422 7.10 -7.29 -14.55
N TYR A 423 8.16 -8.05 -14.25
CA TYR A 423 9.54 -7.55 -14.19
C TYR A 423 10.03 -7.01 -15.54
N GLU A 424 9.91 -7.79 -16.63
CA GLU A 424 10.40 -7.37 -17.95
C GLU A 424 9.61 -6.16 -18.48
N TYR A 425 8.31 -6.08 -18.23
CA TYR A 425 7.50 -4.91 -18.61
C TYR A 425 7.85 -3.69 -17.75
N SER A 426 7.99 -3.86 -16.43
CA SER A 426 8.23 -2.75 -15.50
C SER A 426 9.61 -2.11 -15.70
N ARG A 427 10.69 -2.89 -15.88
CA ARG A 427 12.04 -2.34 -16.14
C ARG A 427 12.14 -1.57 -17.46
N ARG A 428 11.34 -1.95 -18.47
CA ARG A 428 11.27 -1.25 -19.77
C ARG A 428 10.35 -0.04 -19.77
N HIS A 429 9.40 0.04 -18.83
CA HIS A 429 8.46 1.16 -18.73
C HIS A 429 8.59 1.93 -17.39
N PRO A 430 9.75 2.59 -17.14
CA PRO A 430 9.95 3.46 -15.98
C PRO A 430 8.99 4.67 -15.97
N ASP A 431 8.42 5.03 -17.12
CA ASP A 431 7.38 6.05 -17.34
C ASP A 431 5.96 5.62 -16.93
N TYR A 432 5.64 4.32 -16.88
CA TYR A 432 4.30 3.85 -16.54
C TYR A 432 4.09 3.82 -15.01
N SER A 433 2.90 4.16 -14.52
CA SER A 433 2.59 3.97 -13.09
C SER A 433 2.58 2.48 -12.72
N VAL A 434 2.99 2.15 -11.48
CA VAL A 434 2.93 0.75 -11.00
C VAL A 434 1.49 0.19 -11.06
N SER A 435 0.49 1.02 -10.81
CA SER A 435 -0.92 0.62 -10.95
C SER A 435 -1.31 0.27 -12.39
N LEU A 436 -0.73 0.93 -13.41
CA LEU A 436 -0.92 0.54 -14.81
C LEU A 436 -0.22 -0.78 -15.12
N LEU A 437 1.01 -0.96 -14.66
CA LEU A 437 1.79 -2.20 -14.85
C LEU A 437 1.10 -3.43 -14.24
N LEU A 438 0.54 -3.29 -13.03
CA LEU A 438 -0.26 -4.33 -12.39
C LEU A 438 -1.54 -4.65 -13.19
N ARG A 439 -2.25 -3.64 -13.71
CA ARG A 439 -3.44 -3.85 -14.58
C ARG A 439 -3.07 -4.53 -15.89
N LEU A 440 -1.94 -4.20 -16.50
CA LEU A 440 -1.44 -4.86 -17.71
C LEU A 440 -1.15 -6.34 -17.45
N ALA A 441 -0.50 -6.68 -16.32
CA ALA A 441 -0.28 -8.06 -15.92
C ALA A 441 -1.60 -8.83 -15.64
N GLN A 442 -2.57 -8.20 -14.98
CA GLN A 442 -3.92 -8.80 -14.78
C GLN A 442 -4.65 -9.04 -16.11
N MET A 443 -4.60 -8.11 -17.06
CA MET A 443 -5.19 -8.28 -18.39
C MET A 443 -4.50 -9.36 -19.23
N TYR A 444 -3.18 -9.53 -19.04
CA TYR A 444 -2.40 -10.61 -19.64
C TYR A 444 -2.74 -11.96 -19.02
N GLU A 445 -2.78 -12.07 -17.68
CA GLU A 445 -3.22 -13.26 -16.94
C GLU A 445 -4.63 -13.72 -17.37
N ALA A 446 -5.63 -12.85 -17.28
CA ALA A 446 -7.02 -13.15 -17.68
C ALA A 446 -7.20 -13.38 -19.18
N THR A 447 -6.17 -13.09 -19.99
CA THR A 447 -6.11 -13.48 -21.40
C THR A 447 -5.58 -14.90 -21.53
N LEU A 448 -4.48 -15.25 -20.85
CA LEU A 448 -3.91 -16.60 -20.92
C LEU A 448 -4.89 -17.64 -20.41
N GLU A 449 -5.65 -17.35 -19.35
CA GLU A 449 -6.74 -18.20 -18.85
C GLU A 449 -7.79 -18.54 -19.92
N LYS A 450 -8.07 -17.60 -20.82
CA LYS A 450 -9.04 -17.78 -21.91
C LYS A 450 -8.40 -18.43 -23.13
N CYS A 451 -7.23 -17.94 -23.53
CA CYS A 451 -6.57 -18.33 -24.78
C CYS A 451 -5.90 -19.70 -24.71
N CYS A 452 -5.32 -20.08 -23.56
CA CYS A 452 -4.67 -21.37 -23.40
C CYS A 452 -5.68 -22.55 -23.32
N ALA A 453 -6.98 -22.27 -23.31
CA ALA A 453 -8.06 -23.24 -23.47
C ALA A 453 -8.62 -23.31 -24.91
N THR A 454 -7.97 -22.65 -25.90
CA THR A 454 -8.41 -22.65 -27.31
C THR A 454 -7.41 -23.36 -28.22
N ASP A 455 -7.91 -23.93 -29.32
CA ASP A 455 -7.11 -24.71 -30.28
C ASP A 455 -5.97 -23.89 -30.94
N ASP A 456 -6.18 -22.58 -31.12
CA ASP A 456 -5.16 -21.62 -31.55
C ASP A 456 -4.90 -20.57 -30.46
N ALA A 457 -4.32 -21.05 -29.36
CA ALA A 457 -3.93 -20.22 -28.23
C ALA A 457 -3.03 -19.06 -28.65
N GLN A 458 -2.08 -19.29 -29.57
CA GLN A 458 -1.11 -18.28 -29.99
C GLN A 458 -1.78 -17.10 -30.70
N ALA A 459 -2.66 -17.34 -31.69
CA ALA A 459 -3.40 -16.27 -32.34
C ALA A 459 -4.38 -15.56 -31.39
N CYS A 460 -4.82 -16.24 -30.32
CA CYS A 460 -5.66 -15.65 -29.28
C CYS A 460 -4.86 -14.67 -28.39
N TYR A 461 -3.79 -15.10 -27.70
CA TYR A 461 -3.07 -14.22 -26.76
C TYR A 461 -2.20 -13.17 -27.47
N SER A 462 -1.80 -13.41 -28.73
CA SER A 462 -1.07 -12.41 -29.53
C SER A 462 -1.86 -11.11 -29.75
N LYS A 463 -3.20 -11.10 -29.59
CA LYS A 463 -4.02 -9.90 -29.77
C LYS A 463 -3.97 -8.93 -28.57
N VAL A 464 -3.26 -9.27 -27.49
CA VAL A 464 -3.50 -8.67 -26.16
C VAL A 464 -2.53 -7.60 -25.72
N LEU A 465 -1.24 -7.67 -26.09
CA LEU A 465 -0.36 -6.49 -25.96
C LEU A 465 -0.87 -5.32 -26.80
N PHE A 466 -1.67 -5.60 -27.82
CA PHE A 466 -2.23 -4.60 -28.72
C PHE A 466 -3.66 -4.20 -28.37
N LYS A 467 -4.29 -4.69 -27.28
CA LYS A 467 -5.75 -4.49 -27.04
C LYS A 467 -6.21 -3.03 -27.11
N VAL A 468 -5.40 -2.07 -26.65
CA VAL A 468 -5.73 -0.63 -26.75
C VAL A 468 -5.68 -0.16 -28.20
N LEU A 469 -4.57 -0.38 -28.91
CA LEU A 469 -4.41 -0.01 -30.33
C LEU A 469 -5.36 -0.78 -31.25
N ASN A 470 -5.69 -2.02 -30.93
CA ASN A 470 -6.63 -2.84 -31.68
C ASN A 470 -8.08 -2.43 -31.40
N SER A 471 -8.42 -1.99 -30.18
CA SER A 471 -9.71 -1.36 -29.89
C SER A 471 -9.86 -0.04 -30.65
N LEU A 472 -8.80 0.77 -30.69
CA LEU A 472 -8.72 1.98 -31.52
C LEU A 472 -8.93 1.65 -33.00
N CYS A 473 -8.23 0.65 -33.54
CA CYS A 473 -8.40 0.23 -34.95
C CYS A 473 -9.80 -0.29 -35.24
N VAL A 474 -10.39 -1.13 -34.38
CA VAL A 474 -11.76 -1.64 -34.56
C VAL A 474 -12.82 -0.53 -34.46
N ALA A 475 -12.57 0.53 -33.68
CA ALA A 475 -13.42 1.72 -33.66
C ALA A 475 -13.23 2.59 -34.92
N HIS A 476 -11.99 2.73 -35.39
CA HIS A 476 -11.62 3.52 -36.56
C HIS A 476 -12.05 2.87 -37.88
N GLU A 477 -11.97 1.54 -38.02
CA GLU A 477 -12.51 0.80 -39.17
C GLU A 477 -14.01 1.04 -39.37
N LYS A 478 -14.77 1.29 -38.29
CA LYS A 478 -16.20 1.62 -38.33
C LYS A 478 -16.47 3.09 -38.65
N SER A 479 -15.50 3.97 -38.40
CA SER A 479 -15.60 5.42 -38.58
C SER A 479 -14.21 6.01 -38.87
N PRO A 480 -13.70 5.90 -40.11
CA PRO A 480 -12.35 6.34 -40.42
C PRO A 480 -12.22 7.86 -40.34
N VAL A 481 -11.28 8.36 -39.52
CA VAL A 481 -11.11 9.80 -39.24
C VAL A 481 -9.66 10.30 -39.40
N SER A 482 -8.74 9.45 -39.85
CA SER A 482 -7.34 9.81 -40.11
C SER A 482 -6.65 8.72 -40.93
N ASP A 483 -6.07 9.10 -42.07
CA ASP A 483 -5.34 8.18 -42.96
C ASP A 483 -4.05 7.64 -42.35
N ARG A 484 -3.44 8.40 -41.43
CA ARG A 484 -2.26 7.97 -40.68
C ARG A 484 -2.60 6.83 -39.71
N VAL A 485 -3.78 6.91 -39.09
CA VAL A 485 -4.35 5.81 -38.28
C VAL A 485 -4.77 4.65 -39.19
N THR A 486 -5.38 4.88 -40.35
CA THR A 486 -5.67 3.82 -41.35
C THR A 486 -4.41 3.03 -41.68
N LYS A 487 -3.31 3.72 -41.99
CA LYS A 487 -2.02 3.12 -42.31
C LYS A 487 -1.51 2.24 -41.17
N CYS A 488 -1.43 2.76 -39.93
CA CYS A 488 -0.93 1.96 -38.81
C CYS A 488 -1.85 0.80 -38.41
N CYS A 489 -3.17 0.92 -38.62
CA CYS A 489 -4.10 -0.18 -38.40
C CYS A 489 -3.96 -1.28 -39.46
N ALA A 490 -3.65 -0.93 -40.71
CA ALA A 490 -3.37 -1.87 -41.79
C ALA A 490 -1.99 -2.57 -41.68
N GLU A 491 -1.08 -2.07 -40.85
CA GLU A 491 0.17 -2.79 -40.55
C GLU A 491 -0.07 -4.06 -39.73
N SER A 492 0.92 -4.97 -39.76
CA SER A 492 0.88 -6.21 -38.98
C SER A 492 0.69 -5.92 -37.50
N LEU A 493 -0.02 -6.80 -36.79
CA LEU A 493 -0.24 -6.69 -35.34
C LEU A 493 1.08 -6.43 -34.56
N VAL A 494 2.18 -7.04 -35.03
CA VAL A 494 3.53 -6.89 -34.49
C VAL A 494 4.11 -5.49 -34.70
N ASN A 495 3.97 -4.90 -35.88
CA ASN A 495 4.55 -3.58 -36.19
C ASN A 495 3.65 -2.41 -35.75
N ARG A 496 2.35 -2.68 -35.52
CA ARG A 496 1.34 -1.67 -35.20
C ARG A 496 1.75 -0.69 -34.09
N PRO A 497 2.30 -1.08 -32.92
CA PRO A 497 2.76 -0.10 -31.92
C PRO A 497 3.88 0.78 -32.44
N SER A 498 4.87 0.21 -33.13
CA SER A 498 5.99 0.96 -33.69
C SER A 498 5.52 2.00 -34.70
N CYS A 499 4.51 1.70 -35.51
CA CYS A 499 3.87 2.67 -36.39
C CYS A 499 3.16 3.78 -35.58
N PHE A 500 2.35 3.43 -34.56
CA PHE A 500 1.66 4.42 -33.72
C PHE A 500 2.63 5.30 -32.90
N TYR A 501 3.76 4.77 -32.41
CA TYR A 501 4.78 5.53 -31.71
C TYR A 501 5.60 6.44 -32.64
N ALA A 502 5.65 6.15 -33.94
CA ALA A 502 6.28 7.00 -34.96
C ALA A 502 5.32 8.09 -35.51
N LEU A 503 4.11 8.23 -34.96
CA LEU A 503 3.19 9.30 -35.34
C LEU A 503 3.56 10.63 -34.67
N GLU A 504 4.21 11.51 -35.42
CA GLU A 504 4.35 12.93 -35.09
C GLU A 504 3.00 13.68 -35.18
N VAL A 505 2.96 14.96 -34.80
CA VAL A 505 1.78 15.84 -34.92
C VAL A 505 1.22 15.80 -36.36
N ASP A 506 -0.10 15.77 -36.50
CA ASP A 506 -0.73 15.74 -37.82
C ASP A 506 -0.82 17.15 -38.41
N GLU A 507 0.16 17.50 -39.25
CA GLU A 507 0.20 18.76 -39.99
C GLU A 507 -0.95 18.92 -41.02
N THR A 508 -1.73 17.86 -41.30
CA THR A 508 -2.93 17.94 -42.14
C THR A 508 -4.21 18.20 -41.35
N TYR A 509 -4.15 18.14 -40.01
CA TYR A 509 -5.30 18.37 -39.14
C TYR A 509 -5.65 19.85 -39.07
N VAL A 510 -6.86 20.20 -39.51
CA VAL A 510 -7.43 21.55 -39.34
C VAL A 510 -7.90 21.69 -37.89
N PRO A 511 -7.38 22.66 -37.11
CA PRO A 511 -7.78 22.84 -35.72
C PRO A 511 -9.29 23.07 -35.59
N LYS A 512 -9.91 22.39 -34.62
CA LYS A 512 -11.32 22.58 -34.28
C LYS A 512 -11.52 24.00 -33.73
N GLU A 513 -12.62 24.66 -34.12
CA GLU A 513 -13.00 25.95 -33.53
C GLU A 513 -13.24 25.82 -32.02
N PHE A 514 -12.96 26.90 -31.29
CA PHE A 514 -13.15 26.93 -29.85
C PHE A 514 -14.65 26.92 -29.49
N SER A 515 -15.05 26.02 -28.58
CA SER A 515 -16.41 25.94 -28.04
C SER A 515 -16.37 26.14 -26.53
N ALA A 516 -16.92 27.27 -26.06
CA ALA A 516 -16.95 27.60 -24.63
C ALA A 516 -17.71 26.54 -23.80
N GLU A 517 -18.82 26.02 -24.33
CA GLU A 517 -19.64 24.96 -23.71
C GLU A 517 -18.83 23.69 -23.39
N THR A 518 -17.78 23.39 -24.16
CA THR A 518 -16.93 22.21 -23.96
C THR A 518 -16.01 22.35 -22.73
N PHE A 519 -15.82 23.58 -22.24
CA PHE A 519 -15.00 23.93 -21.07
C PHE A 519 -15.82 24.56 -19.93
N THR A 520 -17.15 24.59 -20.06
CA THR A 520 -18.09 24.91 -18.98
C THR A 520 -18.31 23.66 -18.13
N PHE A 521 -18.23 23.79 -16.81
CA PHE A 521 -18.49 22.73 -15.86
C PHE A 521 -19.56 23.19 -14.87
N HIS A 522 -20.24 22.23 -14.24
CA HIS A 522 -21.28 22.48 -13.24
C HIS A 522 -20.91 21.81 -11.92
N ALA A 523 -21.63 22.14 -10.85
CA ALA A 523 -21.37 21.61 -9.50
C ALA A 523 -21.56 20.08 -9.39
N ASP A 524 -22.25 19.45 -10.35
CA ASP A 524 -22.41 17.99 -10.46
C ASP A 524 -21.05 17.28 -10.47
N VAL A 525 -20.06 17.86 -11.15
CA VAL A 525 -18.71 17.31 -11.33
C VAL A 525 -17.99 17.07 -10.01
N CYS A 526 -18.31 17.84 -8.97
CA CYS A 526 -17.73 17.71 -7.63
C CYS A 526 -18.26 16.50 -6.85
N THR A 527 -19.41 15.96 -7.26
CA THR A 527 -20.05 14.80 -6.60
C THR A 527 -19.71 13.47 -7.29
N LEU A 528 -19.10 13.52 -8.48
CA LEU A 528 -18.69 12.33 -9.22
C LEU A 528 -17.57 11.57 -8.49
N PRO A 529 -17.50 10.23 -8.62
CA PRO A 529 -16.33 9.45 -8.22
C PRO A 529 -15.05 9.97 -8.87
N GLU A 530 -13.92 9.89 -8.17
CA GLU A 530 -12.62 10.38 -8.68
C GLU A 530 -12.27 9.88 -10.10
N PRO A 531 -12.51 8.61 -10.50
CA PRO A 531 -12.28 8.15 -11.87
C PRO A 531 -13.07 8.93 -12.92
N GLU A 532 -14.31 9.33 -12.63
CA GLU A 532 -15.18 10.07 -13.56
C GLU A 532 -14.77 11.54 -13.65
N GLN A 533 -14.32 12.14 -12.53
CA GLN A 533 -13.70 13.46 -12.54
C GLN A 533 -12.43 13.48 -13.42
N GLN A 534 -11.63 12.42 -13.38
CA GLN A 534 -10.43 12.30 -14.23
C GLN A 534 -10.81 12.16 -15.72
N ILE A 535 -11.88 11.42 -16.06
CA ILE A 535 -12.38 11.34 -17.44
C ILE A 535 -12.82 12.72 -17.96
N LYS A 536 -13.51 13.52 -17.14
CA LYS A 536 -13.89 14.90 -17.51
C LYS A 536 -12.66 15.78 -17.79
N LYS A 537 -11.63 15.72 -16.94
CA LYS A 537 -10.35 16.43 -17.13
C LYS A 537 -9.61 15.99 -18.41
N GLN A 538 -9.55 14.68 -18.66
CA GLN A 538 -8.93 14.11 -19.87
C GLN A 538 -9.70 14.50 -21.14
N THR A 539 -11.02 14.59 -21.08
CA THR A 539 -11.87 15.05 -22.19
C THR A 539 -11.60 16.51 -22.52
N ALA A 540 -11.53 17.38 -21.51
CA ALA A 540 -11.16 18.79 -21.70
C ALA A 540 -9.76 18.94 -22.31
N LEU A 541 -8.77 18.17 -21.85
CA LEU A 541 -7.42 18.16 -22.43
C LEU A 541 -7.42 17.71 -23.90
N ALA A 542 -8.21 16.69 -24.25
CA ALA A 542 -8.32 16.22 -25.63
C ALA A 542 -8.98 17.25 -26.55
N GLU A 543 -9.99 17.98 -26.07
CA GLU A 543 -10.64 19.06 -26.83
C GLU A 543 -9.75 20.31 -26.93
N LEU A 544 -8.92 20.60 -25.92
CA LEU A 544 -7.91 21.64 -25.99
C LEU A 544 -6.86 21.32 -27.06
N LEU A 545 -6.37 20.08 -27.11
CA LEU A 545 -5.42 19.63 -28.14
C LEU A 545 -6.02 19.66 -29.56
N LYS A 546 -7.33 19.41 -29.70
CA LYS A 546 -8.05 19.59 -30.97
C LYS A 546 -8.13 21.07 -31.40
N HIS A 547 -8.12 22.00 -30.44
CA HIS A 547 -8.12 23.44 -30.74
C HIS A 547 -6.69 24.02 -30.94
N LYS A 548 -5.71 23.55 -30.15
CA LYS A 548 -4.30 23.98 -30.16
C LYS A 548 -3.37 22.76 -30.34
N PRO A 549 -3.32 22.13 -31.53
CA PRO A 549 -2.55 20.89 -31.76
C PRO A 549 -1.02 21.05 -31.68
N LYS A 550 -0.52 22.29 -31.57
CA LYS A 550 0.92 22.62 -31.45
C LYS A 550 1.29 23.21 -30.08
N ALA A 551 0.44 23.04 -29.06
CA ALA A 551 0.76 23.45 -27.69
C ALA A 551 1.92 22.60 -27.12
N THR A 552 2.87 23.23 -26.42
CA THR A 552 4.01 22.52 -25.82
C THR A 552 3.60 21.78 -24.54
N GLU A 553 4.44 20.84 -24.08
CA GLU A 553 4.19 20.11 -22.84
C GLU A 553 4.08 21.06 -21.63
N GLU A 554 4.89 22.13 -21.58
CA GLU A 554 4.86 23.16 -20.55
C GLU A 554 3.55 23.95 -20.56
N GLN A 555 3.05 24.30 -21.75
CA GLN A 555 1.75 24.98 -21.90
C GLN A 555 0.62 24.07 -21.43
N LEU A 556 0.57 22.81 -21.88
CA LEU A 556 -0.44 21.83 -21.49
C LEU A 556 -0.41 21.54 -19.98
N LYS A 557 0.79 21.42 -19.39
CA LYS A 557 0.98 21.21 -17.95
C LYS A 557 0.54 22.42 -17.13
N THR A 558 0.82 23.63 -17.60
CA THR A 558 0.34 24.89 -16.99
C THR A 558 -1.18 24.96 -17.03
N VAL A 559 -1.80 24.69 -18.19
CA VAL A 559 -3.25 24.65 -18.34
C VAL A 559 -3.87 23.60 -17.41
N MET A 560 -3.34 22.37 -17.38
CA MET A 560 -3.86 21.30 -16.51
C MET A 560 -3.67 21.58 -15.01
N GLY A 561 -2.62 22.31 -14.63
CA GLY A 561 -2.45 22.86 -13.29
C GLY A 561 -3.56 23.85 -12.93
N ASN A 562 -3.82 24.82 -13.81
CA ASN A 562 -4.87 25.83 -13.64
C ASN A 562 -6.27 25.20 -13.56
N PHE A 563 -6.60 24.26 -14.47
CA PHE A 563 -7.84 23.48 -14.41
C PHE A 563 -7.96 22.71 -13.09
N SER A 564 -6.88 22.08 -12.61
CA SER A 564 -6.93 21.32 -11.35
C SER A 564 -7.14 22.22 -10.13
N ALA A 565 -6.50 23.40 -10.10
CA ALA A 565 -6.70 24.40 -9.06
C ALA A 565 -8.12 25.00 -9.08
N PHE A 566 -8.64 25.30 -10.27
CA PHE A 566 -10.02 25.77 -10.49
C PHE A 566 -11.06 24.77 -9.93
N PHE A 567 -10.94 23.49 -10.29
CA PHE A 567 -11.81 22.44 -9.74
C PHE A 567 -11.69 22.32 -8.22
N GLN A 568 -10.47 22.35 -7.66
CA GLN A 568 -10.27 22.30 -6.21
C GLN A 568 -10.91 23.50 -5.50
N LYS A 569 -10.78 24.71 -6.06
CA LYS A 569 -11.39 25.94 -5.55
C LYS A 569 -12.92 25.86 -5.58
N CYS A 570 -13.53 25.60 -6.74
CA CYS A 570 -14.99 25.61 -6.85
C CYS A 570 -15.67 24.40 -6.20
N CYS A 571 -15.04 23.22 -6.13
CA CYS A 571 -15.58 22.12 -5.34
C CYS A 571 -15.44 22.32 -3.81
N ALA A 572 -14.55 23.21 -3.36
CA ALA A 572 -14.47 23.63 -1.96
C ALA A 572 -15.38 24.83 -1.62
N ALA A 573 -16.00 25.47 -2.61
CA ALA A 573 -16.86 26.64 -2.41
C ALA A 573 -18.18 26.29 -1.70
N ALA A 574 -18.72 27.27 -0.97
CA ALA A 574 -20.03 27.18 -0.33
C ALA A 574 -21.15 27.12 -1.38
N ASP A 575 -21.14 28.06 -2.33
CA ASP A 575 -21.93 27.97 -3.56
C ASP A 575 -21.00 27.54 -4.71
N LYS A 576 -21.18 26.29 -5.16
CA LYS A 576 -20.34 25.67 -6.18
C LYS A 576 -20.75 26.10 -7.58
N GLU A 577 -22.05 26.21 -7.83
CA GLU A 577 -22.59 26.54 -9.14
C GLU A 577 -22.29 27.99 -9.49
N ALA A 578 -22.43 28.92 -8.52
CA ALA A 578 -21.99 30.29 -8.68
C ALA A 578 -20.48 30.38 -8.97
N CYS A 579 -19.64 29.61 -8.26
CA CYS A 579 -18.20 29.59 -8.51
C CYS A 579 -17.86 29.12 -9.93
N PHE A 580 -18.46 28.04 -10.42
CA PHE A 580 -18.24 27.57 -11.80
C PHE A 580 -18.78 28.52 -12.87
N ALA A 581 -19.80 29.33 -12.56
CA ALA A 581 -20.38 30.31 -13.47
C ALA A 581 -19.63 31.65 -13.51
N GLU A 582 -19.07 32.12 -12.38
CA GLU A 582 -18.30 33.36 -12.30
C GLU A 582 -16.85 33.18 -12.76
N GLU A 583 -16.22 32.07 -12.38
CA GLU A 583 -14.82 31.77 -12.71
C GLU A 583 -14.73 31.06 -14.07
N VAL A 584 -15.09 31.78 -15.13
CA VAL A 584 -14.87 31.32 -16.50
C VAL A 584 -13.37 31.18 -16.73
N LEU A 585 -12.91 29.97 -17.06
CA LEU A 585 -11.58 29.76 -17.63
C LEU A 585 -11.49 30.57 -18.93
N GLU A 586 -10.71 31.66 -18.93
CA GLU A 586 -10.41 32.48 -20.11
C GLU A 586 -9.57 31.70 -21.13
N SER A 587 -10.18 30.70 -21.75
CA SER A 587 -9.67 29.89 -22.86
C SER A 587 -9.05 30.71 -24.00
N SER A 588 -9.49 31.96 -24.18
CA SER A 588 -8.99 32.92 -25.17
C SER A 588 -7.62 33.54 -24.86
N SER A 589 -7.08 33.38 -23.63
CA SER A 589 -5.75 33.87 -23.25
C SER A 589 -4.66 32.78 -23.23
N PHE A 590 -4.95 31.56 -23.71
CA PHE A 590 -4.03 30.42 -23.85
C PHE A 590 -3.55 30.18 -25.29
#